data_AF-A0A9N8F573-F1
#
_entry.id   AF-A0A9N8F573-F1
#
_cell.length_a   1.000
_cell.length_b   1.000
_cell.length_c   1.000
_cell.angle_alpha   90.00
_cell.angle_beta   90.00
_cell.angle_gamma   90.00
#
_symmetry.space_group_name_H-M   'P 1'
#
loop_
_entity.id
_entity.type
_entity.pdbx_description
1 polymer ?
#
loop_
_entity_poly.entity_id
_entity_poly.type
_entity_poly.pdbx_seq_one_letter_code
_entity_poly.pdbx_strand_id
1 'polypeptide(L)'
;MTIPLTGYADRLSVRPGETISFHVSHNESTKAKKNNKVQTSVVRVISADPHTNPGPGIQTVPIRDAEIDCVNEPGPCATQRGSHAELPLPLHALEKDMTFAVAIMPTLLPTGQQQQTIAFVENVLEVYINPKGHLCAQFGTSSSNTTTTLCCSQRVLPKNHWIQIYCSVALLREDESKREALVGWNWLTRDGSGSSAGVSKGRKGESVKEEISLEQSTTSEETTLYLAAKKSSTPTQPPVCIHHFTGRMEHPWLWWTTPGFPELHIGTHAVMQAKAHPPDAQWHFGRGISTQTVQDFGPHKLHGTVVNCPTRGVRGSNWSGREMCWRHAPDDYAAIHFHAETDLADCNWPVCYQWKIPSDIPSGNYALLLHTD
;
A
#
# COMPACT_ATOMS: atom_id res chain seq x y z
N MET A 1 1.05 5.19 30.71
CA MET A 1 1.12 3.76 31.04
C MET A 1 1.48 3.04 29.75
N THR A 2 2.66 2.45 29.65
CA THR A 2 3.05 1.65 28.47
C THR A 2 2.56 0.23 28.68
N ILE A 3 1.86 -0.33 27.70
CA ILE A 3 1.42 -1.74 27.75
C ILE A 3 2.69 -2.61 27.60
N PRO A 4 3.00 -3.52 28.55
CA PRO A 4 4.25 -4.28 28.53
C PRO A 4 4.24 -5.40 27.49
N LEU A 5 3.10 -6.08 27.34
CA LEU A 5 2.90 -7.21 26.44
C LEU A 5 1.63 -7.01 25.63
N THR A 6 1.72 -7.35 24.34
CA THR A 6 0.59 -7.38 23.41
C THR A 6 0.66 -8.65 22.59
N GLY A 7 -0.48 -9.19 22.18
CA GLY A 7 -0.49 -10.36 21.32
C GLY A 7 -1.86 -10.62 20.73
N TYR A 8 -1.88 -11.49 19.73
CA TYR A 8 -3.09 -11.94 19.05
C TYR A 8 -2.95 -13.40 18.63
N ALA A 9 -4.07 -14.07 18.38
CA ALA A 9 -4.10 -15.39 17.79
C ALA A 9 -4.30 -15.31 16.28
N ASP A 10 -3.79 -16.30 15.54
CA ASP A 10 -3.94 -16.37 14.07
C ASP A 10 -5.41 -16.57 13.63
N ARG A 11 -6.26 -17.06 14.53
CA ARG A 11 -7.70 -17.28 14.30
C ARG A 11 -8.51 -17.17 15.59
N LEU A 12 -9.81 -16.96 15.44
CA LEU A 12 -10.75 -16.78 16.56
C LEU A 12 -11.22 -18.09 17.20
N SER A 13 -11.23 -19.19 16.44
CA SER A 13 -11.76 -20.48 16.90
C SER A 13 -11.01 -21.64 16.27
N VAL A 14 -10.89 -22.73 17.04
CA VAL A 14 -10.26 -24.00 16.65
C VAL A 14 -11.07 -25.17 17.18
N ARG A 15 -11.01 -26.29 16.48
CA ARG A 15 -11.62 -27.56 16.90
C ARG A 15 -10.62 -28.41 17.68
N PRO A 16 -11.11 -29.39 18.47
CA PRO A 16 -10.26 -30.41 19.07
C PRO A 16 -9.36 -31.08 18.01
N GLY A 17 -8.07 -31.23 18.32
CA GLY A 17 -7.04 -31.77 17.43
C GLY A 17 -6.37 -30.75 16.50
N GLU A 18 -6.94 -29.55 16.33
CA GLU A 18 -6.31 -28.46 15.57
C GLU A 18 -5.27 -27.71 16.42
N THR A 19 -4.46 -26.87 15.77
CA THR A 19 -3.48 -26.00 16.44
C THR A 19 -3.88 -24.54 16.27
N ILE A 20 -3.83 -23.78 17.35
CA ILE A 20 -3.92 -22.31 17.33
C ILE A 20 -2.54 -21.71 17.57
N SER A 21 -2.20 -20.65 16.83
CA SER A 21 -0.92 -19.95 16.94
C SER A 21 -1.11 -18.58 17.56
N PHE A 22 -0.16 -18.15 18.38
CA PHE A 22 -0.17 -16.85 19.04
C PHE A 22 1.09 -16.06 18.72
N HIS A 23 0.87 -14.79 18.41
CA HIS A 23 1.90 -13.81 18.10
C HIS A 23 2.01 -12.85 19.28
N VAL A 24 3.22 -12.62 19.78
CA VAL A 24 3.43 -11.81 20.99
C VAL A 24 4.54 -10.80 20.76
N SER A 25 4.27 -9.55 21.11
CA SER A 25 5.21 -8.44 21.09
C SER A 25 5.31 -7.80 22.47
N HIS A 26 6.53 -7.50 22.89
CA HIS A 26 6.80 -6.76 24.12
C HIS A 26 7.49 -5.43 23.81
N ASN A 27 7.37 -4.45 24.71
CA ASN A 27 8.00 -3.15 24.49
C ASN A 27 9.54 -3.22 24.60
N GLU A 28 10.28 -2.32 23.94
CA GLU A 28 11.75 -2.36 24.05
C GLU A 28 12.27 -2.07 25.47
N SER A 29 11.51 -1.34 26.29
CA SER A 29 11.87 -1.07 27.69
C SER A 29 11.88 -2.32 28.58
N THR A 30 11.24 -3.43 28.17
CA THR A 30 11.34 -4.72 28.87
C THR A 30 12.70 -5.41 28.64
N LYS A 31 13.57 -4.91 27.74
CA LYS A 31 14.99 -5.35 27.63
C LYS A 31 15.78 -5.14 28.93
N ALA A 32 15.32 -4.28 29.85
CA ALA A 32 16.05 -3.94 31.07
C ALA A 32 16.13 -5.06 32.12
N LYS A 33 15.37 -6.15 31.98
CA LYS A 33 15.52 -7.36 32.81
C LYS A 33 15.96 -8.52 31.93
N LYS A 34 17.27 -8.75 31.83
CA LYS A 34 17.94 -9.81 31.04
C LYS A 34 17.43 -11.26 31.24
N ASN A 35 16.43 -11.49 32.10
CA ASN A 35 15.88 -12.80 32.45
C ASN A 35 14.34 -12.88 32.44
N ASN A 36 13.61 -11.85 31.99
CA ASN A 36 12.14 -11.93 31.91
C ASN A 36 11.69 -12.74 30.69
N LYS A 37 11.64 -14.06 30.84
CA LYS A 37 10.90 -14.90 29.90
C LYS A 37 9.42 -14.58 30.02
N VAL A 38 8.75 -14.39 28.88
CA VAL A 38 7.29 -14.29 28.86
C VAL A 38 6.74 -15.67 29.25
N GLN A 39 6.07 -15.71 30.39
CA GLN A 39 5.40 -16.92 30.87
C GLN A 39 3.99 -16.99 30.29
N THR A 40 3.56 -18.18 29.93
CA THR A 40 2.24 -18.40 29.33
C THR A 40 1.46 -19.49 30.06
N SER A 41 0.15 -19.33 30.11
CA SER A 41 -0.76 -20.36 30.59
C SER A 41 -2.10 -20.28 29.86
N VAL A 42 -2.78 -21.41 29.71
CA VAL A 42 -4.13 -21.44 29.13
C VAL A 42 -5.16 -21.43 30.24
N VAL A 43 -6.18 -20.61 30.09
CA VAL A 43 -7.34 -20.59 30.98
C VAL A 43 -8.64 -20.68 30.20
N ARG A 44 -9.63 -21.33 30.80
CA ARG A 44 -11.03 -21.18 30.38
C ARG A 44 -11.61 -19.94 31.05
N VAL A 45 -12.20 -19.05 30.26
CA VAL A 45 -12.84 -17.82 30.74
C VAL A 45 -14.29 -18.12 31.10
N ILE A 46 -14.67 -17.88 32.36
CA ILE A 46 -16.04 -18.04 32.87
C ILE A 46 -16.75 -16.69 32.98
N SER A 47 -16.05 -15.68 33.51
CA SER A 47 -16.52 -14.30 33.60
C SER A 47 -15.36 -13.35 33.30
N ALA A 48 -15.62 -12.32 32.49
CA ALA A 48 -14.66 -11.26 32.17
C ALA A 48 -15.09 -9.88 32.73
N ASP A 49 -16.19 -9.82 33.49
CA ASP A 49 -16.66 -8.58 34.11
C ASP A 49 -15.80 -8.24 35.34
N PRO A 50 -15.09 -7.10 35.38
CA PRO A 50 -14.25 -6.74 36.52
C PRO A 50 -15.03 -6.33 37.77
N HIS A 51 -16.34 -6.08 37.70
CA HIS A 51 -17.11 -5.67 38.88
C HIS A 51 -17.29 -6.83 39.87
N THR A 52 -16.89 -6.61 41.12
CA THR A 52 -16.95 -7.61 42.19
C THR A 52 -18.12 -7.41 43.17
N ASN A 53 -18.85 -6.29 43.06
CA ASN A 53 -20.05 -6.03 43.85
C ASN A 53 -21.00 -5.08 43.09
N PRO A 54 -22.22 -5.50 42.69
CA PRO A 54 -22.83 -6.83 42.87
C PRO A 54 -22.38 -7.87 41.81
N GLY A 55 -21.33 -7.59 41.03
CA GLY A 55 -20.88 -8.45 39.94
C GLY A 55 -20.05 -9.67 40.38
N PRO A 56 -19.88 -10.67 39.49
CA PRO A 56 -19.16 -11.91 39.77
C PRO A 56 -17.63 -11.77 39.79
N GLY A 57 -17.08 -10.63 39.34
CA GLY A 57 -15.65 -10.45 39.09
C GLY A 57 -15.14 -11.26 37.90
N ILE A 58 -13.85 -11.08 37.59
CA ILE A 58 -13.15 -11.89 36.58
C ILE A 58 -12.95 -13.30 37.15
N GLN A 59 -13.41 -14.31 36.41
CA GLN A 59 -13.33 -15.71 36.80
C GLN A 59 -12.76 -16.53 35.65
N THR A 60 -11.68 -17.25 35.96
CA THR A 60 -10.99 -18.13 35.00
C THR A 60 -10.67 -19.48 35.66
N VAL A 61 -10.62 -20.53 34.86
CA VAL A 61 -10.25 -21.89 35.30
C VAL A 61 -8.98 -22.30 34.53
N PRO A 62 -7.84 -22.54 35.22
CA PRO A 62 -6.62 -22.96 34.56
C PRO A 62 -6.74 -24.32 33.87
N ILE A 63 -6.17 -24.45 32.67
CA ILE A 63 -5.99 -25.72 31.96
C ILE A 63 -4.56 -26.17 32.23
N ARG A 64 -4.39 -26.98 33.29
CA ARG A 64 -3.06 -27.32 33.83
C ARG A 64 -2.23 -28.21 32.90
N ASP A 65 -2.91 -29.05 32.12
CA ASP A 65 -2.28 -29.99 31.19
C ASP A 65 -2.19 -29.42 29.76
N ALA A 66 -2.34 -28.09 29.61
CA ALA A 66 -2.16 -27.44 28.31
C ALA A 66 -0.68 -27.42 27.92
N GLU A 67 -0.34 -28.18 26.88
CA GLU A 67 1.00 -28.17 26.28
C GLU A 67 1.10 -27.01 25.29
N ILE A 68 1.85 -25.97 25.66
CA ILE A 68 2.10 -24.78 24.84
C ILE A 68 3.53 -24.83 24.34
N ASP A 69 3.71 -24.93 23.04
CA ASP A 69 5.02 -24.91 22.40
C ASP A 69 5.48 -23.46 22.22
N CYS A 70 6.67 -23.13 22.71
CA CYS A 70 7.36 -21.87 22.38
C CYS A 70 8.16 -22.09 21.09
N VAL A 71 7.62 -21.62 19.97
CA VAL A 71 8.24 -21.73 18.64
C VAL A 71 9.28 -20.63 18.44
N ASN A 72 8.99 -19.41 18.92
CA ASN A 72 9.93 -18.30 18.95
C ASN A 72 9.75 -17.52 20.25
N GLU A 73 10.85 -17.14 20.89
CA GLU A 73 10.81 -16.25 22.05
C GLU A 73 10.22 -14.88 21.64
N PRO A 74 9.21 -14.36 22.35
CA PRO A 74 8.64 -13.05 22.04
C PRO A 74 9.68 -11.95 22.07
N GLY A 75 9.65 -11.08 21.06
CA GLY A 75 10.53 -9.93 20.91
C GLY A 75 9.73 -8.66 20.60
N PRO A 76 10.37 -7.47 20.59
CA PRO A 76 9.73 -6.27 20.08
C PRO A 76 9.45 -6.43 18.59
N CYS A 77 8.17 -6.37 18.21
CA CYS A 77 7.73 -6.48 16.83
C CYS A 77 7.16 -5.14 16.34
N ALA A 78 7.64 -4.67 15.19
CA ALA A 78 7.05 -3.54 14.48
C ALA A 78 5.82 -4.00 13.68
N THR A 79 4.83 -3.12 13.56
CA THR A 79 3.62 -3.39 12.76
C THR A 79 3.59 -2.47 11.54
N GLN A 80 3.53 -3.07 10.35
CA GLN A 80 3.29 -2.34 9.10
C GLN A 80 1.87 -1.80 9.08
N ARG A 81 1.72 -0.48 9.24
CA ARG A 81 0.45 0.22 9.06
C ARG A 81 0.39 0.88 7.68
N GLY A 82 -0.82 1.12 7.21
CA GLY A 82 -1.08 1.74 5.93
C GLY A 82 -1.23 0.70 4.83
N SER A 83 -2.11 1.00 3.90
CA SER A 83 -2.41 0.15 2.75
C SER A 83 -1.65 0.61 1.51
N HIS A 84 -1.24 -0.35 0.69
CA HIS A 84 -0.57 -0.09 -0.58
C HIS A 84 -0.86 -1.21 -1.59
N ALA A 85 -0.34 -1.08 -2.81
CA ALA A 85 -0.34 -2.17 -3.78
C ALA A 85 1.07 -2.48 -4.26
N GLU A 86 1.33 -3.75 -4.51
CA GLU A 86 2.59 -4.28 -5.02
C GLU A 86 2.35 -4.90 -6.39
N LEU A 87 2.99 -4.34 -7.41
CA LEU A 87 2.79 -4.69 -8.81
C LEU A 87 4.12 -5.20 -9.39
N PRO A 88 4.25 -6.49 -9.73
CA PRO A 88 5.47 -7.02 -10.30
C PRO A 88 5.73 -6.38 -11.66
N LEU A 89 6.98 -6.00 -11.93
CA LEU A 89 7.41 -5.41 -13.19
C LEU A 89 8.68 -6.08 -13.69
N PRO A 90 8.80 -6.35 -15.00
CA PRO A 90 10.07 -6.75 -15.56
C PRO A 90 10.99 -5.53 -15.60
N LEU A 91 12.26 -5.69 -15.24
CA LEU A 91 13.15 -4.54 -15.08
C LEU A 91 13.35 -3.76 -16.40
N HIS A 92 13.37 -4.46 -17.54
CA HIS A 92 13.50 -3.84 -18.86
C HIS A 92 12.40 -2.81 -19.17
N ALA A 93 11.27 -2.85 -18.45
CA ALA A 93 10.21 -1.83 -18.56
C ALA A 93 10.70 -0.43 -18.12
N LEU A 94 11.83 -0.37 -17.42
CA LEU A 94 12.37 0.86 -16.82
C LEU A 94 13.71 1.28 -17.44
N GLU A 95 14.25 0.49 -18.37
CA GLU A 95 15.54 0.76 -19.03
C GLU A 95 15.41 1.79 -20.16
N LYS A 96 14.22 1.95 -20.73
CA LYS A 96 13.94 2.79 -21.92
C LYS A 96 13.07 4.00 -21.57
N ASP A 97 12.48 4.61 -22.59
CA ASP A 97 11.40 5.58 -22.44
C ASP A 97 10.26 4.93 -21.65
N MET A 98 9.74 5.66 -20.66
CA MET A 98 8.65 5.19 -19.81
C MET A 98 7.65 6.32 -19.61
N THR A 99 6.36 5.97 -19.55
CA THR A 99 5.32 6.85 -19.03
C THR A 99 4.45 6.10 -18.05
N PHE A 100 4.32 6.64 -16.84
CA PHE A 100 3.39 6.21 -15.82
C PHE A 100 2.25 7.22 -15.71
N ALA A 101 1.01 6.74 -15.62
CA ALA A 101 -0.15 7.60 -15.39
C ALA A 101 -1.11 6.94 -14.39
N VAL A 102 -1.71 7.74 -13.51
CA VAL A 102 -2.73 7.27 -12.56
C VAL A 102 -3.72 8.38 -12.23
N ALA A 103 -5.01 8.05 -12.14
CA ALA A 103 -6.01 8.97 -11.64
C ALA A 103 -6.04 8.89 -10.12
N ILE A 104 -5.96 10.03 -9.45
CA ILE A 104 -6.03 10.10 -7.98
C ILE A 104 -7.01 11.16 -7.50
N MET A 105 -7.51 10.95 -6.28
CA MET A 105 -8.17 11.97 -5.49
C MET A 105 -7.57 11.97 -4.08
N PRO A 106 -6.64 12.89 -3.78
CA PRO A 106 -6.08 13.03 -2.44
C PRO A 106 -7.19 13.40 -1.44
N THR A 107 -7.39 12.60 -0.41
CA THR A 107 -8.35 12.92 0.67
C THR A 107 -7.67 13.57 1.87
N LEU A 108 -6.35 13.42 1.97
CA LEU A 108 -5.50 14.10 2.93
C LEU A 108 -4.19 14.49 2.25
N LEU A 109 -3.89 15.79 2.24
CA LEU A 109 -2.57 16.26 1.83
C LEU A 109 -1.61 16.14 3.01
N PRO A 110 -0.30 15.96 2.76
CA PRO A 110 0.66 15.81 3.84
C PRO A 110 0.69 17.06 4.75
N THR A 111 0.92 16.84 6.04
CA THR A 111 1.06 17.89 7.04
C THR A 111 2.41 17.78 7.74
N GLY A 112 3.06 18.89 8.03
CA GLY A 112 4.35 18.90 8.72
C GLY A 112 5.53 18.59 7.78
N GLN A 113 6.35 17.60 8.13
CA GLN A 113 7.57 17.23 7.37
C GLN A 113 7.41 15.93 6.58
N GLN A 114 6.25 15.28 6.63
CA GLN A 114 6.05 13.98 5.98
C GLN A 114 5.60 14.16 4.53
N GLN A 115 6.11 13.33 3.64
CA GLN A 115 5.62 13.18 2.26
C GLN A 115 4.67 11.98 2.14
N GLN A 116 3.94 11.91 1.03
CA GLN A 116 3.11 10.76 0.66
C GLN A 116 3.45 10.27 -0.74
N THR A 117 3.74 9.00 -0.91
CA THR A 117 4.18 8.39 -2.18
C THR A 117 2.99 7.86 -2.97
N ILE A 118 2.90 8.26 -4.23
CA ILE A 118 1.86 7.82 -5.18
C ILE A 118 2.34 6.55 -5.88
N ALA A 119 3.58 6.55 -6.37
CA ALA A 119 4.19 5.43 -7.08
C ALA A 119 5.68 5.39 -6.77
N PHE A 120 6.24 4.19 -6.58
CA PHE A 120 7.65 3.99 -6.27
C PHE A 120 8.19 2.72 -6.91
N VAL A 121 9.37 2.84 -7.51
CA VAL A 121 10.21 1.72 -7.91
C VAL A 121 11.60 1.95 -7.36
N GLU A 122 12.11 0.96 -6.64
CA GLU A 122 13.41 1.01 -5.98
C GLU A 122 14.53 1.35 -6.97
N ASN A 123 15.34 2.37 -6.62
CA ASN A 123 16.45 2.87 -7.44
C ASN A 123 16.08 3.42 -8.84
N VAL A 124 14.80 3.64 -9.14
CA VAL A 124 14.37 4.13 -10.47
C VAL A 124 13.55 5.40 -10.34
N LEU A 125 12.42 5.35 -9.64
CA LEU A 125 11.41 6.40 -9.67
C LEU A 125 10.68 6.50 -8.33
N GLU A 126 10.46 7.72 -7.85
CA GLU A 126 9.44 8.03 -6.86
C GLU A 126 8.57 9.19 -7.33
N VAL A 127 7.26 8.97 -7.47
CA VAL A 127 6.25 10.02 -7.65
C VAL A 127 5.55 10.22 -6.31
N TYR A 128 5.57 11.44 -5.79
CA TYR A 128 5.11 11.71 -4.44
C TYR A 128 4.51 13.12 -4.28
N ILE A 129 3.79 13.33 -3.18
CA ILE A 129 3.29 14.62 -2.73
C ILE A 129 4.22 15.08 -1.62
N ASN A 130 4.92 16.19 -1.83
CA ASN A 130 5.85 16.72 -0.83
C ASN A 130 5.09 17.32 0.38
N PRO A 131 5.78 17.69 1.47
CA PRO A 131 5.13 18.25 2.66
C PRO A 131 4.38 19.58 2.45
N LYS A 132 4.64 20.27 1.32
CA LYS A 132 3.91 21.48 0.90
C LYS A 132 2.67 21.17 0.05
N GLY A 133 2.40 19.90 -0.23
CA GLY A 133 1.26 19.46 -1.04
C GLY A 133 1.50 19.53 -2.56
N HIS A 134 2.74 19.70 -3.01
CA HIS A 134 3.07 19.75 -4.44
C HIS A 134 3.36 18.35 -4.96
N LEU A 135 3.02 18.10 -6.23
CA LEU A 135 3.39 16.87 -6.90
C LEU A 135 4.87 16.94 -7.27
N CYS A 136 5.64 15.93 -6.89
CA CYS A 136 7.05 15.81 -7.22
C CYS A 136 7.35 14.42 -7.82
N ALA A 137 8.36 14.38 -8.68
CA ALA A 137 8.98 13.16 -9.16
C ALA A 137 10.49 13.22 -8.92
N GLN A 138 11.01 12.13 -8.40
CA GLN A 138 12.43 11.88 -8.18
C GLN A 138 12.86 10.70 -9.04
N PHE A 139 13.96 10.87 -9.76
CA PHE A 139 14.54 9.83 -10.63
C PHE A 139 15.95 9.48 -10.17
N GLY A 140 16.32 8.20 -10.25
CA GLY A 140 17.71 7.76 -10.11
C GLY A 140 17.98 6.68 -9.05
N THR A 141 19.17 6.07 -9.18
CA THR A 141 19.76 5.08 -8.28
C THR A 141 20.47 5.79 -7.14
N SER A 142 20.22 5.41 -5.88
CA SER A 142 21.02 5.92 -4.75
C SER A 142 22.39 5.22 -4.71
N SER A 143 23.29 5.54 -5.63
CA SER A 143 24.72 5.34 -5.43
C SER A 143 25.34 6.69 -5.05
N SER A 144 26.44 6.68 -4.29
CA SER A 144 26.98 7.83 -3.55
C SER A 144 27.37 9.07 -4.36
N ASN A 145 27.19 9.07 -5.68
CA ASN A 145 27.53 10.18 -6.58
C ASN A 145 26.44 10.54 -7.61
N THR A 146 25.24 9.95 -7.57
CA THR A 146 24.22 10.23 -8.59
C THR A 146 23.38 11.48 -8.24
N THR A 147 23.21 12.36 -9.22
CA THR A 147 22.36 13.55 -9.09
C THR A 147 20.90 13.13 -9.03
N THR A 148 20.26 13.30 -7.89
CA THR A 148 18.81 13.12 -7.76
C THR A 148 18.11 14.30 -8.41
N THR A 149 17.54 14.13 -9.60
CA THR A 149 16.74 15.20 -10.21
C THR A 149 15.34 15.21 -9.63
N LEU A 150 14.96 16.36 -9.10
CA LEU A 150 13.65 16.61 -8.49
C LEU A 150 12.84 17.52 -9.41
N CYS A 151 11.76 17.00 -9.99
CA CYS A 151 10.77 17.81 -10.70
C CYS A 151 9.59 18.04 -9.75
N CYS A 152 9.21 19.28 -9.45
CA CYS A 152 8.05 19.57 -8.59
C CYS A 152 7.11 20.58 -9.23
N SER A 153 5.80 20.32 -9.15
CA SER A 153 4.78 21.31 -9.49
C SER A 153 4.88 22.54 -8.59
N GLN A 154 4.49 23.70 -9.14
CA GLN A 154 4.41 24.97 -8.45
C GLN A 154 3.08 25.07 -7.68
N ARG A 155 2.00 24.46 -8.18
CA ARG A 155 0.70 24.48 -7.52
C ARG A 155 0.52 23.25 -6.63
N VAL A 156 -0.11 23.49 -5.48
CA VAL A 156 -0.61 22.47 -4.55
C VAL A 156 -1.68 21.63 -5.25
N LEU A 157 -1.64 20.31 -5.05
CA LEU A 157 -2.66 19.41 -5.59
C LEU A 157 -4.03 19.68 -4.95
N PRO A 158 -5.12 19.65 -5.73
CA PRO A 158 -6.45 19.88 -5.20
C PRO A 158 -6.93 18.70 -4.33
N LYS A 159 -7.12 18.96 -3.03
CA LYS A 159 -7.74 18.00 -2.11
C LYS A 159 -9.18 17.70 -2.53
N ASN A 160 -9.60 16.44 -2.40
CA ASN A 160 -10.95 15.94 -2.69
C ASN A 160 -11.44 16.16 -4.13
N HIS A 161 -10.52 16.30 -5.08
CA HIS A 161 -10.86 16.38 -6.50
C HIS A 161 -10.09 15.32 -7.30
N TRP A 162 -10.76 14.74 -8.29
CA TRP A 162 -10.11 13.83 -9.23
C TRP A 162 -9.17 14.59 -10.16
N ILE A 163 -7.94 14.11 -10.20
CA ILE A 163 -6.89 14.58 -11.10
C ILE A 163 -6.21 13.38 -11.75
N GLN A 164 -5.74 13.58 -12.98
CA GLN A 164 -4.84 12.65 -13.63
C GLN A 164 -3.42 13.10 -13.34
N ILE A 165 -2.58 12.21 -12.83
CA ILE A 165 -1.13 12.42 -12.70
C ILE A 165 -0.43 11.60 -13.77
N TYR A 166 0.69 12.13 -14.25
CA TYR A 166 1.58 11.45 -15.17
C TYR A 166 3.03 11.81 -14.87
N CYS A 167 3.90 10.84 -15.13
CA CYS A 167 5.34 10.93 -15.01
C CYS A 167 5.96 10.22 -16.20
N SER A 168 6.81 10.90 -16.96
CA SER A 168 7.44 10.37 -18.16
C SER A 168 8.94 10.60 -18.13
N VAL A 169 9.69 9.64 -18.64
CA VAL A 169 11.13 9.76 -18.93
C VAL A 169 11.33 9.35 -20.38
N ALA A 170 12.00 10.17 -21.17
CA ALA A 170 12.30 9.85 -22.56
C ALA A 170 13.73 10.25 -22.94
N LEU A 171 14.38 9.51 -23.83
CA LEU A 171 15.68 9.87 -24.39
C LEU A 171 15.59 11.18 -25.18
N LEU A 172 16.57 12.07 -24.98
CA LEU A 172 16.68 13.28 -25.76
C LEU A 172 17.19 12.96 -27.17
N ARG A 173 16.49 13.45 -28.19
CA ARG A 173 16.83 13.21 -29.62
C ARG A 173 18.19 13.79 -30.01
N GLU A 174 18.65 14.82 -29.29
CA GLU A 174 19.89 15.55 -29.57
C GLU A 174 21.10 14.97 -28.83
N ASP A 175 20.89 14.22 -27.74
CA ASP A 175 21.95 13.62 -26.92
C ASP A 175 21.45 12.32 -26.27
N GLU A 176 21.91 11.17 -26.79
CA GLU A 176 21.54 9.84 -26.31
C GLU A 176 22.02 9.56 -24.86
N SER A 177 22.91 10.40 -24.31
CA SER A 177 23.37 10.30 -22.92
C SER A 177 22.43 10.99 -21.92
N LYS A 178 21.45 11.76 -22.40
CA LYS A 178 20.53 12.55 -21.57
C LYS A 178 19.07 12.15 -21.79
N ARG A 179 18.26 12.38 -20.77
CA ARG A 179 16.82 12.09 -20.80
C ARG A 179 16.03 13.32 -20.36
N GLU A 180 14.85 13.51 -20.95
CA GLU A 180 13.86 14.48 -20.47
C GLU A 180 12.93 13.78 -19.48
N ALA A 181 12.87 14.29 -18.25
CA ALA A 181 11.86 13.95 -17.27
C ALA A 181 10.71 14.95 -17.32
N LEU A 182 9.49 14.43 -17.27
CA LEU A 182 8.26 15.21 -17.22
C LEU A 182 7.39 14.70 -16.08
N VAL A 183 6.93 15.61 -15.22
CA VAL A 183 5.90 15.31 -14.21
C VAL A 183 4.77 16.32 -14.35
N GLY A 184 3.53 15.86 -14.25
CA GLY A 184 2.40 16.76 -14.33
C GLY A 184 1.09 16.19 -13.84
N TRP A 185 0.12 17.08 -13.73
CA TRP A 185 -1.23 16.73 -13.36
C TRP A 185 -2.27 17.56 -14.11
N ASN A 186 -3.44 16.96 -14.36
CA ASN A 186 -4.57 17.60 -15.03
C ASN A 186 -5.88 17.33 -14.27
N TRP A 187 -6.82 18.27 -14.34
CA TRP A 187 -8.17 18.06 -13.78
C TRP A 187 -8.92 16.97 -14.53
N LEU A 188 -9.60 16.09 -13.81
CA LEU A 188 -10.62 15.18 -14.37
C LEU A 188 -12.00 15.76 -14.06
N THR A 189 -12.83 15.93 -15.10
CA THR A 189 -14.22 16.39 -15.04
C THR A 189 -15.10 15.48 -15.87
N ARG A 190 -16.36 15.28 -15.46
CA ARG A 190 -17.32 14.60 -16.32
C ARG A 190 -17.66 15.52 -17.51
N ASP A 191 -17.56 15.03 -18.73
CA ASP A 191 -18.23 15.72 -19.84
C ASP A 191 -19.75 15.58 -19.63
N GLY A 192 -20.49 16.65 -19.91
CA GLY A 192 -21.94 16.70 -19.67
C GLY A 192 -22.76 15.67 -20.46
N SER A 193 -22.13 14.91 -21.37
CA SER A 193 -22.72 13.91 -22.26
C SER A 193 -22.84 12.51 -21.65
N GLY A 194 -22.37 12.27 -20.42
CA GLY A 194 -22.43 10.95 -19.80
C GLY A 194 -21.43 9.95 -20.38
N SER A 195 -20.38 10.45 -21.05
CA SER A 195 -19.18 9.69 -21.37
C SER A 195 -18.18 9.81 -20.20
N SER A 196 -17.14 8.96 -20.23
CA SER A 196 -16.09 8.87 -19.22
C SER A 196 -15.54 10.24 -18.78
N ALA A 197 -15.14 10.36 -17.52
CA ALA A 197 -14.40 11.49 -16.98
C ALA A 197 -13.23 11.88 -17.89
N GLY A 198 -13.06 13.19 -18.00
CA GLY A 198 -12.28 13.82 -19.03
C GLY A 198 -11.78 15.20 -18.65
N VAL A 199 -10.77 15.73 -19.36
CA VAL A 199 -10.11 16.94 -18.87
C VAL A 199 -11.03 18.16 -18.95
N SER A 200 -11.05 18.97 -17.89
CA SER A 200 -11.94 20.14 -17.83
C SER A 200 -11.59 21.16 -18.91
N LYS A 201 -12.56 21.50 -19.75
CA LYS A 201 -12.48 22.68 -20.63
C LYS A 201 -12.58 23.93 -19.75
N GLY A 202 -11.45 24.38 -19.21
CA GLY A 202 -11.36 25.64 -18.46
C GLY A 202 -10.37 25.65 -17.29
N ARG A 203 -10.15 24.53 -16.58
CA ARG A 203 -9.09 24.44 -15.57
C ARG A 203 -7.86 23.77 -16.15
N LYS A 204 -6.79 24.56 -16.31
CA LYS A 204 -5.50 24.04 -16.77
C LYS A 204 -4.82 23.25 -15.66
N GLY A 205 -4.31 22.09 -16.02
CA GLY A 205 -3.32 21.35 -15.23
C GLY A 205 -1.97 22.06 -15.19
N GLU A 206 -0.97 21.35 -14.71
CA GLU A 206 0.41 21.83 -14.64
C GLU A 206 1.37 20.70 -15.01
N SER A 207 2.49 21.06 -15.62
CA SER A 207 3.56 20.15 -16.01
C SER A 207 4.90 20.83 -15.80
N VAL A 208 5.88 20.09 -15.31
CA VAL A 208 7.25 20.53 -15.12
C VAL A 208 8.17 19.54 -15.83
N LYS A 209 9.12 20.07 -16.59
CA LYS A 209 10.10 19.32 -17.36
C LYS A 209 11.50 19.64 -16.84
N GLU A 210 12.34 18.63 -16.73
CA GLU A 210 13.75 18.76 -16.36
C GLU A 210 14.60 17.80 -17.20
N GLU A 211 15.85 18.18 -17.44
CA GLU A 211 16.84 17.30 -18.04
C GLU A 211 17.49 16.43 -16.96
N ILE A 212 17.64 15.13 -17.20
CA ILE A 212 18.19 14.16 -16.26
C ILE A 212 19.26 13.29 -16.92
N SER A 213 20.25 12.90 -16.11
CA SER A 213 21.21 11.85 -16.45
C SER A 213 20.88 10.62 -15.60
N LEU A 214 20.53 9.51 -16.24
CA LEU A 214 20.29 8.23 -15.56
C LEU A 214 21.47 7.30 -15.82
N GLU A 215 22.24 7.00 -14.77
CA GLU A 215 23.19 5.89 -14.81
C GLU A 215 22.42 4.58 -14.56
N GLN A 216 22.40 3.70 -15.57
CA GLN A 216 21.82 2.38 -15.40
C GLN A 216 22.75 1.55 -14.51
N SER A 217 22.27 1.18 -13.32
CA SER A 217 22.91 0.13 -12.54
C SER A 217 21.87 -0.88 -12.11
N THR A 218 21.83 -2.02 -12.78
CA THR A 218 20.97 -3.12 -12.35
C THR A 218 21.47 -4.47 -12.84
N THR A 219 21.49 -5.40 -11.89
CA THR A 219 21.88 -6.81 -12.03
C THR A 219 20.70 -7.78 -11.85
N SER A 220 19.46 -7.27 -11.71
CA SER A 220 18.24 -8.06 -11.47
C SER A 220 17.34 -8.13 -12.70
N GLU A 221 16.62 -9.23 -12.90
CA GLU A 221 15.66 -9.38 -14.02
C GLU A 221 14.27 -8.80 -13.70
N GLU A 222 13.92 -8.70 -12.41
CA GLU A 222 12.59 -8.28 -11.93
C GLU A 222 12.67 -7.17 -10.88
N THR A 223 11.60 -6.38 -10.79
CA THR A 223 11.39 -5.32 -9.80
C THR A 223 9.91 -5.20 -9.42
N THR A 224 9.57 -4.31 -8.50
CA THR A 224 8.20 -4.06 -8.03
C THR A 224 7.86 -2.59 -8.08
N LEU A 225 6.73 -2.28 -8.70
CA LEU A 225 6.07 -0.99 -8.57
C LEU A 225 5.15 -1.00 -7.36
N TYR A 226 5.49 -0.19 -6.37
CA TYR A 226 4.66 0.11 -5.22
C TYR A 226 3.73 1.27 -5.57
N LEU A 227 2.42 1.09 -5.36
CA LEU A 227 1.45 2.18 -5.39
C LEU A 227 1.05 2.54 -3.97
N ALA A 228 0.84 3.83 -3.74
CA ALA A 228 0.42 4.39 -2.46
C ALA A 228 1.40 4.19 -1.29
N ALA A 229 2.66 3.78 -1.53
CA ALA A 229 3.72 3.73 -0.53
C ALA A 229 5.11 3.67 -1.18
N LYS A 230 6.14 3.84 -0.34
CA LYS A 230 7.55 3.64 -0.67
C LYS A 230 8.11 2.49 0.14
N LYS A 231 8.81 1.53 -0.49
CA LYS A 231 9.59 0.53 0.24
C LYS A 231 10.76 1.21 0.97
N SER A 232 10.91 0.93 2.26
CA SER A 232 12.03 1.45 3.05
C SER A 232 13.34 0.82 2.59
N SER A 233 14.40 1.64 2.49
CA SER A 233 15.76 1.17 2.24
C SER A 233 16.41 0.54 3.48
N THR A 234 15.79 0.69 4.65
CA THR A 234 16.27 0.04 5.88
C THR A 234 15.98 -1.45 5.80
N PRO A 235 16.99 -2.34 5.89
CA PRO A 235 16.76 -3.77 5.81
C PRO A 235 16.01 -4.26 7.05
N THR A 236 14.71 -4.46 6.91
CA THR A 236 13.85 -5.08 7.92
C THR A 236 13.34 -6.43 7.41
N GLN A 237 13.03 -7.33 8.34
CA GLN A 237 12.34 -8.57 8.05
C GLN A 237 11.03 -8.63 8.85
N PRO A 238 9.85 -8.57 8.21
CA PRO A 238 9.64 -8.38 6.76
C PRO A 238 10.03 -6.96 6.28
N PRO A 239 10.18 -6.74 4.96
CA PRO A 239 10.35 -5.40 4.39
C PRO A 239 9.20 -4.48 4.76
N VAL A 240 9.50 -3.22 5.10
CA VAL A 240 8.53 -2.22 5.56
C VAL A 240 8.32 -1.16 4.49
N CYS A 241 7.07 -0.77 4.27
CA CYS A 241 6.69 0.38 3.47
C CYS A 241 6.45 1.61 4.35
N ILE A 242 6.77 2.79 3.81
CA ILE A 242 6.68 4.10 4.46
C ILE A 242 6.03 5.12 3.52
N HIS A 243 5.74 6.32 4.04
CA HIS A 243 5.18 7.44 3.26
C HIS A 243 3.89 7.09 2.51
N HIS A 244 2.98 6.38 3.18
CA HIS A 244 1.74 5.94 2.53
C HIS A 244 0.86 7.10 2.06
N PHE A 245 0.20 6.93 0.93
CA PHE A 245 -0.77 7.87 0.38
C PHE A 245 -2.15 7.70 1.04
N THR A 246 -2.83 8.83 1.27
CA THR A 246 -4.21 8.84 1.76
C THR A 246 -5.14 9.49 0.72
N GLY A 247 -5.88 8.63 0.02
CA GLY A 247 -6.79 9.05 -1.04
C GLY A 247 -7.25 7.91 -1.92
N ARG A 248 -8.04 8.25 -2.93
CA ARG A 248 -8.52 7.29 -3.92
C ARG A 248 -7.59 7.24 -5.12
N MET A 249 -7.36 6.06 -5.67
CA MET A 249 -6.62 5.88 -6.92
C MET A 249 -7.39 4.94 -7.85
N GLU A 250 -7.27 5.17 -9.15
CA GLU A 250 -7.78 4.27 -10.18
C GLU A 250 -6.95 4.37 -11.47
N HIS A 251 -7.09 3.36 -12.32
CA HIS A 251 -6.44 3.28 -13.62
C HIS A 251 -4.93 3.60 -13.62
N PRO A 252 -4.10 2.93 -12.80
CA PRO A 252 -2.66 3.00 -12.97
C PRO A 252 -2.28 2.33 -14.29
N TRP A 253 -1.52 3.02 -15.11
CA TRP A 253 -1.09 2.61 -16.44
C TRP A 253 0.40 2.87 -16.62
N LEU A 254 1.06 1.96 -17.34
CA LEU A 254 2.48 2.04 -17.66
C LEU A 254 2.70 1.72 -19.15
N TRP A 255 3.49 2.57 -19.80
CA TRP A 255 3.99 2.38 -21.16
C TRP A 255 5.51 2.38 -21.12
N TRP A 256 6.14 1.45 -21.82
CA TRP A 256 7.60 1.37 -21.99
C TRP A 256 8.06 0.90 -23.38
N THR A 257 7.14 0.42 -24.22
CA THR A 257 7.46 -0.05 -25.58
C THR A 257 7.27 1.01 -26.65
N THR A 258 6.57 2.10 -26.34
CA THR A 258 6.23 3.14 -27.33
C THR A 258 7.11 4.38 -27.12
N PRO A 259 8.21 4.53 -27.88
CA PRO A 259 9.14 5.65 -27.73
C PRO A 259 8.49 6.99 -28.12
N GLY A 260 8.97 8.08 -27.53
CA GLY A 260 8.53 9.43 -27.93
C GLY A 260 7.17 9.87 -27.38
N PHE A 261 6.76 9.34 -26.23
CA PHE A 261 5.56 9.79 -25.50
C PHE A 261 5.70 11.02 -24.54
N PRO A 262 6.81 11.80 -24.45
CA PRO A 262 6.85 12.98 -23.57
C PRO A 262 5.99 14.15 -24.10
N GLU A 263 5.38 14.03 -25.28
CA GLU A 263 4.41 14.96 -25.85
C GLU A 263 2.96 14.61 -25.48
N LEU A 264 2.74 14.19 -24.23
CA LEU A 264 1.45 14.36 -23.54
C LEU A 264 1.24 15.86 -23.28
N HIS A 265 1.14 16.63 -24.37
CA HIS A 265 0.79 18.04 -24.36
C HIS A 265 -0.53 18.19 -23.62
N ILE A 266 -0.44 18.79 -22.43
CA ILE A 266 -1.39 19.76 -21.87
C ILE A 266 -2.81 19.57 -22.43
N GLY A 267 -3.53 18.62 -21.83
CA GLY A 267 -4.95 18.40 -22.10
C GLY A 267 -5.26 17.49 -23.28
N THR A 268 -4.95 16.20 -23.17
CA THR A 268 -5.78 15.14 -23.76
C THR A 268 -5.71 13.88 -22.91
N HIS A 269 -6.81 13.15 -22.87
CA HIS A 269 -7.18 12.19 -21.84
C HIS A 269 -6.29 10.94 -21.94
N ALA A 270 -5.64 10.54 -20.84
CA ALA A 270 -4.94 9.25 -20.79
C ALA A 270 -5.86 8.08 -21.21
N VAL A 271 -7.17 8.17 -20.96
CA VAL A 271 -8.20 7.21 -21.46
C VAL A 271 -8.28 7.18 -23.00
N MET A 272 -8.24 8.34 -23.67
CA MET A 272 -8.28 8.40 -25.13
C MET A 272 -6.95 7.97 -25.75
N GLN A 273 -5.84 8.27 -25.08
CA GLN A 273 -4.52 7.83 -25.51
C GLN A 273 -4.32 6.33 -25.31
N ALA A 274 -4.82 5.75 -24.22
CA ALA A 274 -4.85 4.30 -24.02
C ALA A 274 -5.66 3.57 -25.11
N LYS A 275 -6.63 4.24 -25.75
CA LYS A 275 -7.32 3.68 -26.92
C LYS A 275 -6.48 3.73 -28.20
N ALA A 276 -5.69 4.78 -28.38
CA ALA A 276 -4.82 4.95 -29.55
C ALA A 276 -3.54 4.10 -29.44
N HIS A 277 -2.98 4.02 -28.23
CA HIS A 277 -1.76 3.31 -27.87
C HIS A 277 -2.00 2.58 -26.54
N PRO A 278 -2.40 1.29 -26.59
CA PRO A 278 -2.66 0.50 -25.39
C PRO A 278 -1.47 0.48 -24.43
N PRO A 279 -1.69 0.63 -23.11
CA PRO A 279 -0.62 0.46 -22.12
C PRO A 279 -0.06 -0.95 -22.15
N ASP A 280 1.24 -1.07 -21.91
CA ASP A 280 1.92 -2.35 -21.74
C ASP A 280 1.52 -3.01 -20.40
N ALA A 281 1.23 -2.20 -19.37
CA ALA A 281 0.54 -2.63 -18.16
C ALA A 281 -0.67 -1.74 -17.84
N GLN A 282 -1.82 -2.38 -17.62
CA GLN A 282 -3.12 -1.76 -17.39
C GLN A 282 -3.83 -2.37 -16.18
N TRP A 283 -3.55 -1.83 -14.99
CA TRP A 283 -4.18 -2.33 -13.77
C TRP A 283 -5.62 -1.80 -13.59
N HIS A 284 -6.59 -2.72 -13.48
CA HIS A 284 -8.00 -2.37 -13.35
C HIS A 284 -8.55 -2.77 -11.98
N PHE A 285 -8.63 -1.79 -11.08
CA PHE A 285 -9.09 -2.00 -9.71
C PHE A 285 -10.57 -2.35 -9.56
N GLY A 286 -11.41 -2.08 -10.57
CA GLY A 286 -12.82 -2.51 -10.61
C GLY A 286 -13.02 -4.01 -10.86
N ARG A 287 -11.95 -4.79 -11.07
CA ARG A 287 -12.03 -6.24 -11.27
C ARG A 287 -11.45 -6.97 -10.06
N GLY A 288 -12.06 -8.11 -9.73
CA GLY A 288 -11.68 -8.89 -8.54
C GLY A 288 -11.86 -8.12 -7.21
N ILE A 289 -12.85 -7.23 -7.10
CA ILE A 289 -13.07 -6.35 -5.93
C ILE A 289 -13.12 -7.14 -4.61
N SER A 290 -13.61 -8.37 -4.61
CA SER A 290 -13.68 -9.27 -3.43
C SER A 290 -12.37 -9.99 -3.10
N THR A 291 -11.26 -9.66 -3.76
CA THR A 291 -9.95 -10.30 -3.60
C THR A 291 -8.89 -9.26 -3.26
N GLN A 292 -7.69 -9.71 -2.88
CA GLN A 292 -6.52 -8.84 -2.77
C GLN A 292 -5.79 -8.66 -4.11
N THR A 293 -6.23 -9.31 -5.19
CA THR A 293 -5.56 -9.24 -6.49
C THR A 293 -5.90 -7.96 -7.24
N VAL A 294 -4.88 -7.34 -7.82
CA VAL A 294 -4.96 -6.26 -8.81
C VAL A 294 -4.74 -6.86 -10.19
N GLN A 295 -5.78 -6.87 -11.03
CA GLN A 295 -5.70 -7.48 -12.35
C GLN A 295 -5.12 -6.50 -13.39
N ASP A 296 -4.02 -6.89 -14.02
CA ASP A 296 -3.50 -6.31 -15.25
C ASP A 296 -4.22 -6.84 -16.51
N PHE A 297 -4.73 -5.92 -17.33
CA PHE A 297 -5.33 -6.20 -18.65
C PHE A 297 -4.36 -6.04 -19.82
N GLY A 298 -3.15 -5.56 -19.56
CA GLY A 298 -2.07 -5.46 -20.54
C GLY A 298 -1.64 -6.81 -21.12
N PRO A 299 -0.77 -6.78 -22.15
CA PRO A 299 -0.24 -7.98 -22.80
C PRO A 299 0.56 -8.90 -21.85
N HIS A 300 1.16 -8.35 -20.80
CA HIS A 300 2.09 -9.09 -19.93
C HIS A 300 1.44 -9.75 -18.70
N LYS A 301 0.18 -9.43 -18.37
CA LYS A 301 -0.56 -10.02 -17.24
C LYS A 301 0.18 -9.89 -15.90
N LEU A 302 0.75 -8.71 -15.66
CA LEU A 302 1.48 -8.33 -14.46
C LEU A 302 0.52 -8.10 -13.28
N HIS A 303 -0.17 -9.16 -12.86
CA HIS A 303 -1.11 -9.13 -11.74
C HIS A 303 -0.37 -8.77 -10.45
N GLY A 304 -0.92 -7.81 -9.71
CA GLY A 304 -0.39 -7.38 -8.42
C GLY A 304 -1.29 -7.76 -7.26
N THR A 305 -0.91 -7.29 -6.07
CA THR A 305 -1.62 -7.57 -4.81
C THR A 305 -1.78 -6.28 -3.99
N VAL A 306 -2.92 -6.08 -3.35
CA VAL A 306 -3.11 -5.03 -2.35
C VAL A 306 -2.76 -5.55 -0.96
N VAL A 307 -2.06 -4.73 -0.19
CA VAL A 307 -1.61 -5.03 1.17
C VAL A 307 -2.41 -4.19 2.17
N ASN A 308 -2.69 -4.78 3.35
CA ASN A 308 -3.46 -4.15 4.43
C ASN A 308 -4.91 -3.76 4.09
N CYS A 309 -5.52 -4.47 3.13
CA CYS A 309 -6.96 -4.40 2.84
C CYS A 309 -7.53 -2.97 2.69
N PRO A 310 -7.02 -2.15 1.75
CA PRO A 310 -7.61 -0.85 1.46
C PRO A 310 -9.08 -1.01 1.03
N THR A 311 -9.87 0.05 1.20
CA THR A 311 -11.30 -0.01 0.84
C THR A 311 -11.46 -0.09 -0.68
N ARG A 312 -11.94 -1.24 -1.17
CA ARG A 312 -12.25 -1.49 -2.60
C ARG A 312 -13.73 -1.27 -2.90
N GLY A 313 -14.06 -1.18 -4.19
CA GLY A 313 -15.43 -0.96 -4.63
C GLY A 313 -15.94 0.43 -4.23
N VAL A 314 -15.05 1.44 -4.24
CA VAL A 314 -15.41 2.84 -3.99
C VAL A 314 -15.59 3.57 -5.32
N ARG A 315 -16.43 4.61 -5.30
CA ARG A 315 -16.77 5.39 -6.50
C ARG A 315 -15.52 5.92 -7.20
N GLY A 316 -15.41 5.62 -8.48
CA GLY A 316 -14.34 6.11 -9.35
C GLY A 316 -14.54 7.55 -9.81
N SER A 317 -13.67 8.02 -10.70
CA SER A 317 -13.85 9.33 -11.36
C SER A 317 -15.04 9.32 -12.33
N ASN A 318 -15.35 8.15 -12.89
CA ASN A 318 -16.43 7.94 -13.86
C ASN A 318 -17.81 7.69 -13.25
N TRP A 319 -17.92 7.60 -11.92
CA TRP A 319 -19.16 7.19 -11.27
C TRP A 319 -20.36 8.04 -11.73
N SER A 320 -21.33 7.37 -12.34
CA SER A 320 -22.44 8.02 -13.03
C SER A 320 -23.60 8.36 -12.10
N GLY A 321 -23.75 7.59 -11.01
CA GLY A 321 -24.91 7.58 -10.14
C GLY A 321 -26.09 6.77 -10.65
N ARG A 322 -25.96 6.08 -11.80
CA ARG A 322 -27.04 5.26 -12.39
C ARG A 322 -27.21 3.92 -11.70
N GLU A 323 -26.12 3.36 -11.20
CA GLU A 323 -26.09 2.10 -10.48
C GLU A 323 -25.37 2.31 -9.14
N MET A 324 -25.97 1.79 -8.08
CA MET A 324 -25.52 1.96 -6.69
C MET A 324 -24.80 0.71 -6.17
N CYS A 325 -24.88 -0.42 -6.89
CA CYS A 325 -24.20 -1.66 -6.57
C CYS A 325 -22.98 -1.87 -7.47
N TRP A 326 -21.79 -1.88 -6.87
CA TRP A 326 -20.54 -2.14 -7.59
C TRP A 326 -20.52 -3.47 -8.34
N ARG A 327 -21.32 -4.46 -7.92
CA ARG A 327 -21.42 -5.78 -8.59
C ARG A 327 -22.05 -5.68 -9.98
N HIS A 328 -22.92 -4.70 -10.19
CA HIS A 328 -23.61 -4.48 -11.47
C HIS A 328 -22.89 -3.45 -12.34
N ALA A 329 -22.16 -2.51 -11.73
CA ALA A 329 -21.38 -1.49 -12.43
C ALA A 329 -19.94 -1.41 -11.89
N PRO A 330 -19.11 -2.45 -12.06
CA PRO A 330 -17.76 -2.47 -11.50
C PRO A 330 -16.85 -1.35 -12.03
N ASP A 331 -17.12 -0.81 -13.22
CA ASP A 331 -16.33 0.27 -13.84
C ASP A 331 -16.63 1.64 -13.18
N ASP A 332 -17.82 1.82 -12.61
CA ASP A 332 -18.19 3.01 -11.84
C ASP A 332 -17.55 3.01 -10.43
N TYR A 333 -17.07 1.84 -9.98
CA TYR A 333 -16.47 1.59 -8.68
C TYR A 333 -15.03 1.07 -8.79
N ALA A 334 -14.33 1.52 -9.83
CA ALA A 334 -12.98 1.11 -10.17
C ALA A 334 -11.88 1.81 -9.36
N ALA A 335 -12.22 2.50 -8.26
CA ALA A 335 -11.23 3.10 -7.37
C ALA A 335 -10.98 2.23 -6.12
N ILE A 336 -9.78 2.38 -5.58
CA ILE A 336 -9.39 1.89 -4.25
C ILE A 336 -9.06 3.10 -3.38
N HIS A 337 -9.55 3.12 -2.15
CA HIS A 337 -9.20 4.15 -1.16
C HIS A 337 -8.13 3.59 -0.22
N PHE A 338 -6.93 4.16 -0.35
CA PHE A 338 -5.80 3.86 0.52
C PHE A 338 -5.74 4.82 1.70
N HIS A 339 -5.34 4.31 2.87
CA HIS A 339 -5.09 5.12 4.06
C HIS A 339 -3.69 4.89 4.61
N ALA A 340 -3.05 5.95 5.09
CA ALA A 340 -1.67 5.89 5.53
C ALA A 340 -1.46 5.27 6.92
N GLU A 341 -2.43 5.42 7.82
CA GLU A 341 -2.24 5.08 9.24
C GLU A 341 -3.26 4.08 9.78
N THR A 342 -4.45 4.01 9.18
CA THR A 342 -5.59 3.26 9.72
C THR A 342 -5.76 1.87 9.14
N ASP A 343 -5.29 1.64 7.93
CA ASP A 343 -5.45 0.36 7.26
C ASP A 343 -4.40 -0.63 7.79
N LEU A 344 -4.88 -1.74 8.35
CA LEU A 344 -4.08 -2.83 8.93
C LEU A 344 -4.92 -4.12 8.83
N ALA A 345 -4.44 -5.10 8.05
CA ALA A 345 -5.11 -6.39 7.93
C ALA A 345 -4.50 -7.44 8.87
N ASP A 346 -3.17 -7.47 8.94
CA ASP A 346 -2.41 -8.37 9.81
C ASP A 346 -1.16 -7.64 10.29
N CYS A 347 -0.80 -7.84 11.57
CA CYS A 347 0.45 -7.34 12.12
C CYS A 347 1.68 -8.05 11.52
N ASN A 348 1.50 -9.25 10.96
CA ASN A 348 2.56 -10.10 10.41
C ASN A 348 3.72 -10.33 11.39
N TRP A 349 3.40 -10.43 12.68
CA TRP A 349 4.40 -10.78 13.69
C TRP A 349 4.79 -12.25 13.57
N PRO A 350 6.00 -12.65 13.96
CA PRO A 350 6.34 -14.06 14.02
C PRO A 350 5.45 -14.81 15.02
N VAL A 351 5.17 -16.09 14.74
CA VAL A 351 4.47 -16.96 15.69
C VAL A 351 5.39 -17.23 16.87
N CYS A 352 4.93 -16.92 18.09
CA CYS A 352 5.70 -17.16 19.31
C CYS A 352 5.29 -18.46 19.98
N TYR A 353 3.98 -18.69 20.12
CA TYR A 353 3.44 -19.85 20.82
C TYR A 353 2.45 -20.63 19.97
N GLN A 354 2.38 -21.93 20.17
CA GLN A 354 1.37 -22.80 19.59
C GLN A 354 0.74 -23.66 20.66
N TRP A 355 -0.57 -23.86 20.55
CA TRP A 355 -1.31 -24.77 21.42
C TRP A 355 -2.11 -25.74 20.57
N LYS A 356 -1.81 -27.04 20.71
CA LYS A 356 -2.60 -28.10 20.11
C LYS A 356 -3.79 -28.40 21.00
N ILE A 357 -5.00 -28.28 20.45
CA ILE A 357 -6.23 -28.40 21.23
C ILE A 357 -6.47 -29.87 21.60
N PRO A 358 -6.57 -30.22 22.90
CA PRO A 358 -6.86 -31.59 23.32
C PRO A 358 -8.20 -32.09 22.76
N SER A 359 -8.30 -33.39 22.48
CA SER A 359 -9.50 -33.98 21.87
C SER A 359 -10.74 -33.95 22.78
N ASP A 360 -10.52 -33.94 24.09
CA ASP A 360 -11.53 -34.04 25.14
C ASP A 360 -11.90 -32.68 25.76
N ILE A 361 -11.27 -31.59 25.29
CA ILE A 361 -11.54 -30.28 25.86
C ILE A 361 -12.98 -29.82 25.54
N PRO A 362 -13.76 -29.39 26.55
CA PRO A 362 -15.09 -28.87 26.29
C PRO A 362 -15.06 -27.62 25.40
N SER A 363 -16.07 -27.46 24.53
CA SER A 363 -16.26 -26.20 23.81
C SER A 363 -16.51 -25.06 24.80
N GLY A 364 -15.84 -23.92 24.61
CA GLY A 364 -15.94 -22.78 25.49
C GLY A 364 -15.01 -21.64 25.10
N ASN A 365 -14.95 -20.62 25.95
CA ASN A 365 -14.05 -19.49 25.77
C ASN A 365 -12.72 -19.78 26.46
N TYR A 366 -11.63 -19.66 25.74
CA TYR A 366 -10.27 -19.88 26.23
C TYR A 366 -9.40 -18.66 25.94
N ALA A 367 -8.39 -18.45 26.77
CA ALA A 367 -7.41 -17.38 26.60
C ALA A 367 -6.00 -17.88 26.92
N LEU A 368 -5.02 -17.37 26.19
CA LEU A 368 -3.61 -17.46 26.55
C LEU A 368 -3.28 -16.27 27.45
N LEU A 369 -3.01 -16.53 28.72
CA LEU A 369 -2.52 -15.52 29.65
C LEU A 369 -1.01 -15.35 29.46
N LEU A 370 -0.58 -14.10 29.32
CA LEU A 370 0.83 -13.71 29.19
C LEU A 370 1.27 -12.97 30.45
N HIS A 371 2.43 -13.35 31.00
CA HIS A 371 3.00 -12.73 32.19
C HIS A 371 4.47 -12.37 31.96
N THR A 372 4.88 -11.24 32.54
CA THR A 372 6.28 -10.77 32.62
C THR A 372 6.51 -10.18 34.01
N ASP A 373 7.69 -10.40 34.59
CA ASP A 373 8.02 -9.97 35.97
C ASP A 373 8.35 -8.48 36.13
#